data_AF-A0AAR5PJC2-F1
#
_entry.id   AF-A0AAR5PJC2-F1
#
_cell.length_a   1.000
_cell.length_b   1.000
_cell.length_c   1.000
_cell.angle_alpha   90.00
_cell.angle_beta   90.00
_cell.angle_gamma   90.00
#
_symmetry.space_group_name_H-M   'P 1'
#
loop_
_entity.id
_entity.type
_entity.pdbx_description
1 polymer ?
#
loop_
_entity_poly.entity_id
_entity_poly.type
_entity_poly.pdbx_seq_one_letter_code
_entity_poly.pdbx_strand_id
1 'polypeptide(L)'
;MYLTEQGLYDIIDECETTECYSPLIRTLGEIFSSIENLSKSFVQESTPTTSPTMDSAENKCLNKEELRHLEGEKDKDEDSCAESSSTVILPVDLSSVRRAYNDLFKLKTSIFENALVNALVTLAGNLQMELPTRKEKDNHDDIVNVLLIVFEIPALGSGDFLETALPAICRASQWLPVEVQATLARMWAGPGRPSIRNILENLQQLITLKVIVTPFHRDFFIQDENVITSATKLVKILYYANILAGVLEPTYLGYVDDMNDSMDESFLSVKLSKSIAPEDSLATVLGVNILDCRKPFLPYSEFYNEPLSDMVEMDRDFANFKSELGKFSFMNYPFILTPATKTMGLYFDNRIRMYSERRISILQAVTGHPSNPYLRVKVRRDNIIDDALVELEIISMENPNDLKKQLVVEFEGEQGIDEGGVSKEFFQLVIEEIFNPDYAMFTMQNESQTVWFNPTSFESTAQFTLIGIVLGLAIYNNIILAVNFPMVLYRKLMGRKGSFEDLVDWNPILYSSLKQMLEFEDADLEEVFMQTFRISYQDVFGTIINYDLKDKGDKIPVTQENKYVSIN
;
A
#
# COMPACT_ATOMS: atom_id res chain seq x y z
N MET A 1 27.10 -29.03 0.72
CA MET A 1 27.24 -29.07 -0.76
C MET A 1 26.41 -27.91 -1.27
N TYR A 2 26.91 -27.08 -2.18
CA TYR A 2 26.16 -25.93 -2.68
C TYR A 2 26.18 -25.92 -4.21
N LEU A 3 25.13 -25.38 -4.82
CA LEU A 3 24.98 -25.31 -6.27
C LEU A 3 25.48 -23.95 -6.76
N THR A 4 26.34 -23.97 -7.76
CA THR A 4 26.74 -22.79 -8.54
C THR A 4 26.23 -22.92 -9.97
N GLU A 5 26.19 -21.83 -10.71
CA GLU A 5 25.83 -21.85 -12.14
C GLU A 5 26.70 -22.82 -12.92
N GLN A 6 28.02 -22.70 -12.79
CA GLN A 6 28.98 -23.60 -13.45
C GLN A 6 28.82 -25.05 -13.01
N GLY A 7 28.61 -25.28 -11.70
CA GLY A 7 28.42 -26.62 -11.17
C GLY A 7 27.16 -27.31 -11.72
N LEU A 8 26.09 -26.56 -12.01
CA LEU A 8 24.91 -27.12 -12.67
C LEU A 8 25.19 -27.45 -14.14
N TYR A 9 25.93 -26.60 -14.86
CA TYR A 9 26.31 -26.85 -16.25
C TYR A 9 27.17 -28.09 -16.40
N ASP A 10 28.19 -28.25 -15.56
CA ASP A 10 29.05 -29.42 -15.60
C ASP A 10 28.27 -30.72 -15.38
N ILE A 11 27.27 -30.71 -14.49
CA ILE A 11 26.40 -31.87 -14.23
C ILE A 11 25.47 -32.13 -15.41
N ILE A 12 24.90 -31.10 -16.03
CA ILE A 12 24.03 -31.25 -17.20
C ILE A 12 24.83 -31.83 -18.37
N ASP A 13 26.01 -31.29 -18.66
CA ASP A 13 26.91 -31.77 -19.72
C ASP A 13 27.34 -33.23 -19.48
N GLU A 14 27.67 -33.60 -18.23
CA GLU A 14 27.97 -34.99 -17.87
C GLU A 14 26.76 -35.91 -18.08
N CYS A 15 25.56 -35.46 -17.73
CA CYS A 15 24.34 -36.26 -17.88
C CYS A 15 23.94 -36.42 -19.36
N GLU A 16 24.11 -35.38 -20.19
CA GLU A 16 23.85 -35.46 -21.63
C GLU A 16 24.88 -36.34 -22.36
N THR A 17 26.15 -36.29 -21.95
CA THR A 17 27.20 -37.13 -22.54
C THR A 17 27.08 -38.61 -22.15
N THR A 18 26.56 -38.91 -20.96
CA THR A 18 26.44 -40.28 -20.44
C THR A 18 25.04 -40.88 -20.60
N GLU A 19 24.05 -40.11 -21.07
CA GLU A 19 22.61 -40.46 -21.10
C GLU A 19 22.05 -40.92 -19.73
N CYS A 20 22.73 -40.59 -18.62
CA CYS A 20 22.36 -41.00 -17.27
C CYS A 20 22.10 -39.78 -16.38
N TYR A 21 20.82 -39.52 -16.08
CA TYR A 21 20.41 -38.35 -15.28
C TYR A 21 20.36 -38.60 -13.77
N SER A 22 20.81 -39.76 -13.29
CA SER A 22 20.84 -40.07 -11.85
C SER A 22 21.70 -39.11 -11.01
N PRO A 23 22.89 -38.63 -11.48
CA PRO A 23 23.68 -37.64 -10.75
C PRO A 23 22.92 -36.32 -10.57
N LEU A 24 22.27 -35.82 -11.63
CA LEU A 24 21.45 -34.61 -11.57
C LEU A 24 20.30 -34.72 -10.57
N ILE A 25 19.54 -35.82 -10.64
CA ILE A 25 18.42 -36.10 -9.74
C ILE A 25 18.86 -36.11 -8.27
N ARG A 26 19.99 -36.77 -7.98
CA ARG A 26 20.53 -36.88 -6.63
C ARG A 26 20.98 -35.51 -6.11
N THR A 27 21.71 -34.75 -6.93
CA THR A 27 22.19 -33.42 -6.57
C THR A 27 21.04 -32.46 -6.29
N LEU A 28 20.02 -32.43 -7.17
CA LEU A 28 18.83 -31.61 -6.96
C LEU A 28 18.09 -32.03 -5.68
N GLY A 29 17.93 -33.33 -5.45
CA GLY A 29 17.28 -33.86 -4.25
C GLY A 29 18.00 -33.48 -2.95
N GLU A 30 19.33 -33.60 -2.90
CA GLU A 30 20.15 -33.31 -1.71
C GLU A 30 20.26 -31.81 -1.41
N ILE A 31 20.34 -30.97 -2.45
CA ILE A 31 20.49 -29.51 -2.29
C ILE A 31 19.13 -28.88 -1.97
N PHE A 32 18.10 -29.16 -2.76
CA PHE A 32 16.79 -28.50 -2.61
C PHE A 32 15.99 -29.00 -1.40
N SER A 33 16.42 -30.04 -0.70
CA SER A 33 15.77 -30.52 0.54
C SER A 33 16.33 -29.88 1.82
N SER A 34 17.51 -29.25 1.76
CA SER A 34 18.23 -28.72 2.92
C SER A 34 18.33 -27.19 2.86
N ILE A 35 17.95 -26.54 3.97
CA ILE A 35 18.01 -25.08 4.12
C ILE A 35 19.46 -24.58 4.00
N GLU A 36 20.41 -25.23 4.69
CA GLU A 36 21.82 -24.82 4.71
C GLU A 36 22.54 -24.98 3.36
N ASN A 37 22.21 -26.03 2.61
CA ASN A 37 22.81 -26.26 1.29
C ASN A 37 22.28 -25.25 0.27
N LEU A 38 20.96 -25.02 0.30
CA LEU A 38 20.30 -24.13 -0.64
C LEU A 38 20.62 -22.65 -0.35
N SER A 39 20.73 -22.24 0.92
CA SER A 39 21.04 -20.84 1.27
C SER A 39 22.44 -20.39 0.80
N LYS A 40 23.38 -21.33 0.73
CA LYS A 40 24.76 -21.12 0.24
C LYS A 40 24.90 -21.27 -1.28
N SER A 41 23.83 -21.60 -1.98
CA SER A 41 23.83 -21.77 -3.43
C SER A 41 23.65 -20.42 -4.16
N PHE A 42 24.29 -20.26 -5.32
CA PHE A 42 24.20 -19.06 -6.17
C PHE A 42 24.51 -17.73 -5.48
N VAL A 43 25.38 -17.72 -4.48
CA VAL A 43 25.78 -16.51 -3.74
C VAL A 43 26.68 -15.62 -4.61
N GLN A 44 26.50 -14.30 -4.56
CA GLN A 44 27.37 -13.34 -5.29
C GLN A 44 28.84 -13.52 -4.91
N GLU A 45 29.72 -13.63 -5.90
CA GLU A 45 31.18 -13.60 -5.68
C GLU A 45 31.62 -12.19 -5.26
N SER A 46 32.43 -12.08 -4.21
CA SER A 46 33.05 -10.82 -3.82
C SER A 46 34.07 -10.39 -4.88
N THR A 47 33.65 -9.52 -5.80
CA THR A 47 34.61 -8.83 -6.65
C THR A 47 35.47 -7.89 -5.79
N PRO A 48 36.81 -8.01 -5.80
CA PRO A 48 37.65 -7.00 -5.16
C PRO A 48 37.51 -5.71 -5.96
N THR A 49 37.01 -4.67 -5.30
CA THR A 49 36.82 -3.34 -5.88
C THR A 49 38.17 -2.79 -6.32
N THR A 50 38.49 -2.90 -7.60
CA THR A 50 39.50 -2.05 -8.23
C THR A 50 38.81 -0.75 -8.60
N SER A 51 38.89 0.22 -7.70
CA SER A 51 38.57 1.61 -8.04
C SER A 51 39.60 2.10 -9.07
N PRO A 52 39.19 2.86 -10.10
CA PRO A 52 40.13 3.55 -10.97
C PRO A 52 40.72 4.72 -10.18
N THR A 53 42.04 4.73 -10.04
CA THR A 53 42.82 5.81 -9.43
C THR A 53 42.66 7.10 -10.24
N MET A 54 42.12 8.14 -9.61
CA MET A 54 42.39 9.53 -9.98
C MET A 54 43.50 10.08 -9.09
N ASP A 55 44.49 10.68 -9.74
CA ASP A 55 45.66 11.32 -9.16
C ASP A 55 45.31 12.36 -8.09
N SER A 56 45.92 12.25 -6.91
CA SER A 56 46.14 13.39 -6.03
C SER A 56 47.59 13.40 -5.55
N ALA A 57 48.26 14.50 -5.88
CA ALA A 57 49.64 14.76 -5.57
C ALA A 57 49.83 15.18 -4.09
N GLU A 58 51.07 14.97 -3.64
CA GLU A 58 51.75 15.59 -2.49
C GLU A 58 51.59 14.95 -1.10
N ASN A 59 52.43 13.93 -0.90
CA ASN A 59 52.94 13.49 0.40
C ASN A 59 53.70 14.62 1.13
N LYS A 60 53.24 14.98 2.33
CA LYS A 60 54.13 15.46 3.41
C LYS A 60 54.03 14.51 4.61
N CYS A 61 55.15 13.86 4.89
CA CYS A 61 55.38 12.93 5.98
C CYS A 61 55.43 13.71 7.32
N LEU A 62 54.60 13.31 8.30
CA LEU A 62 54.70 13.77 9.69
C LEU A 62 55.28 12.65 10.56
N ASN A 63 56.20 13.00 11.45
CA ASN A 63 57.00 12.08 12.26
C ASN A 63 56.29 11.67 13.57
N LYS A 64 56.67 10.48 14.03
CA LYS A 64 56.13 9.66 15.14
C LYS A 64 56.15 10.29 16.56
N GLU A 65 56.46 11.58 16.69
CA GLU A 65 56.54 12.29 17.98
C GLU A 65 55.37 13.25 18.23
N GLU A 66 54.59 13.63 17.22
CA GLU A 66 53.43 14.54 17.40
C GLU A 66 52.12 13.82 17.78
N LEU A 67 52.02 12.51 17.52
CA LEU A 67 50.88 11.68 17.94
C LEU A 67 50.90 11.29 19.42
N ARG A 68 52.02 11.54 20.14
CA ARG A 68 52.18 11.18 21.56
C ARG A 68 51.62 12.20 22.55
N HIS A 69 51.08 13.33 22.09
CA HIS A 69 50.64 14.42 22.97
C HIS A 69 49.12 14.61 23.05
N LEU A 70 48.30 13.74 22.44
CA LEU A 70 46.84 13.89 22.41
C LEU A 70 46.02 12.78 23.08
N GLU A 71 46.64 11.70 23.55
CA GLU A 71 45.94 10.66 24.32
C GLU A 71 46.50 10.56 25.74
N GLY A 72 45.85 11.29 26.64
CA GLY A 72 45.96 11.08 28.08
C GLY A 72 45.07 9.93 28.53
N GLU A 73 45.70 8.98 29.24
CA GLU A 73 45.21 7.73 29.80
C GLU A 73 43.89 7.80 30.61
N LYS A 74 43.08 6.72 30.55
CA LYS A 74 42.94 5.75 31.68
C LYS A 74 42.04 4.53 31.42
N ASP A 75 42.65 3.36 31.66
CA ASP A 75 42.23 2.11 32.35
C ASP A 75 40.91 1.41 31.95
N LYS A 76 40.95 0.27 31.25
CA LYS A 76 41.14 -1.14 31.72
C LYS A 76 39.89 -1.74 32.38
N ASP A 77 39.22 -2.65 31.67
CA ASP A 77 39.12 -4.07 32.04
C ASP A 77 38.80 -4.89 30.79
N GLU A 78 39.71 -5.82 30.48
CA GLU A 78 39.55 -6.87 29.48
C GLU A 78 38.75 -8.02 30.11
N ASP A 79 37.73 -8.51 29.41
CA ASP A 79 37.41 -9.93 29.49
C ASP A 79 37.30 -10.47 28.06
N SER A 80 38.19 -11.41 27.76
CA SER A 80 38.36 -12.03 26.46
C SER A 80 37.35 -13.15 26.28
N CYS A 81 36.42 -13.00 25.34
CA CYS A 81 35.66 -14.12 24.78
C CYS A 81 35.65 -14.00 23.25
N ALA A 82 36.53 -14.81 22.65
CA ALA A 82 36.52 -15.37 21.30
C ALA A 82 35.71 -14.64 20.21
N GLU A 83 36.45 -14.17 19.20
CA GLU A 83 35.95 -13.92 17.85
C GLU A 83 35.23 -15.18 17.32
N SER A 84 33.90 -15.20 17.38
CA SER A 84 33.10 -16.05 16.50
C SER A 84 32.87 -15.27 15.21
N SER A 85 33.55 -15.68 14.15
CA SER A 85 33.37 -15.22 12.79
C SER A 85 31.89 -15.19 12.40
N SER A 86 31.28 -14.01 12.36
CA SER A 86 30.01 -13.80 11.68
C SER A 86 30.28 -13.86 10.19
N THR A 87 30.09 -15.03 9.59
CA THR A 87 30.05 -15.18 8.14
C THR A 87 28.87 -14.38 7.61
N VAL A 88 29.13 -13.15 7.16
CA VAL A 88 28.18 -12.35 6.39
C VAL A 88 27.87 -13.13 5.11
N ILE A 89 26.66 -13.68 5.02
CA ILE A 89 26.21 -14.38 3.82
C ILE A 89 25.90 -13.33 2.76
N LEU A 90 26.61 -13.39 1.63
CA LEU A 90 26.40 -12.48 0.51
C LEU A 90 25.03 -12.75 -0.16
N PRO A 91 24.39 -11.74 -0.75
CA PRO A 91 23.08 -11.90 -1.38
C PRO A 91 23.16 -12.84 -2.60
N VAL A 92 22.06 -13.58 -2.86
CA VAL A 92 21.94 -14.48 -4.04
C VAL A 92 22.01 -13.68 -5.34
N ASP A 93 22.79 -14.17 -6.30
CA ASP A 93 22.75 -13.70 -7.68
C ASP A 93 21.57 -14.33 -8.43
N LEU A 94 20.43 -13.64 -8.40
CA LEU A 94 19.23 -14.04 -9.11
C LEU A 94 19.42 -14.16 -10.63
N SER A 95 20.38 -13.44 -11.21
CA SER A 95 20.65 -13.53 -12.65
C SER A 95 21.27 -14.89 -12.98
N SER A 96 22.20 -15.35 -12.14
CA SER A 96 22.81 -16.68 -12.24
C SER A 96 21.79 -17.79 -11.99
N VAL A 97 20.89 -17.63 -11.01
CA VAL A 97 19.78 -18.58 -10.76
C VAL A 97 18.89 -18.70 -12.00
N ARG A 98 18.48 -17.58 -12.61
CA ARG A 98 17.62 -17.59 -13.80
C ARG A 98 18.28 -18.27 -14.99
N ARG A 99 19.58 -18.03 -15.24
CA ARG A 99 20.32 -18.72 -16.32
C ARG A 99 20.41 -20.21 -16.06
N ALA A 100 20.78 -20.60 -14.84
CA ALA A 100 20.84 -21.99 -14.40
C ALA A 100 19.49 -22.72 -14.58
N TYR A 101 18.38 -22.10 -14.19
CA TYR A 101 17.05 -22.67 -14.42
C TYR A 101 16.66 -22.70 -15.90
N ASN A 102 16.96 -21.67 -16.68
CA ASN A 102 16.68 -21.68 -18.11
C ASN A 102 17.34 -22.88 -18.81
N ASP A 103 18.54 -23.26 -18.40
CA ASP A 103 19.23 -24.43 -18.96
C ASP A 103 18.70 -25.76 -18.39
N LEU A 104 18.41 -25.82 -17.09
CA LEU A 104 17.77 -27.01 -16.48
C LEU A 104 16.42 -27.35 -17.14
N PHE A 105 15.60 -26.33 -17.43
CA PHE A 105 14.28 -26.49 -18.04
C PHE A 105 14.31 -26.63 -19.58
N LYS A 106 15.49 -26.57 -20.23
CA LYS A 106 15.65 -27.08 -21.61
C LYS A 106 15.59 -28.60 -21.65
N LEU A 107 15.98 -29.28 -20.58
CA LEU A 107 15.82 -30.72 -20.44
C LEU A 107 14.33 -31.07 -20.30
N LYS A 108 13.97 -32.31 -20.63
CA LYS A 108 12.59 -32.79 -20.45
C LYS A 108 12.24 -32.81 -18.95
N THR A 109 11.29 -31.96 -18.54
CA THR A 109 10.89 -31.77 -17.13
C THR A 109 10.60 -33.07 -16.39
N SER A 110 9.99 -34.06 -17.07
CA SER A 110 9.67 -35.38 -16.50
C SER A 110 10.88 -36.16 -15.95
N ILE A 111 12.11 -35.78 -16.32
CA ILE A 111 13.34 -36.41 -15.84
C ILE A 111 13.59 -36.10 -14.36
N PHE A 112 13.36 -34.85 -13.94
CA PHE A 112 13.74 -34.36 -12.62
C PHE A 112 12.56 -33.84 -11.78
N GLU A 113 11.39 -33.62 -12.38
CA GLU A 113 10.18 -33.08 -11.74
C GLU A 113 9.87 -33.75 -10.39
N ASN A 114 9.67 -35.07 -10.39
CA ASN A 114 9.35 -35.81 -9.18
C ASN A 114 10.39 -35.63 -8.06
N ALA A 115 11.67 -35.59 -8.43
CA ALA A 115 12.74 -35.44 -7.45
C ALA A 115 12.75 -34.03 -6.87
N LEU A 116 12.60 -33.02 -7.71
CA LEU A 116 12.59 -31.62 -7.30
C LEU A 116 11.35 -31.29 -6.46
N VAL A 117 10.16 -31.76 -6.86
CA VAL A 117 8.91 -31.61 -6.11
C VAL A 117 9.05 -32.22 -4.71
N ASN A 118 9.53 -33.46 -4.60
CA ASN A 118 9.72 -34.12 -3.30
C ASN A 118 10.77 -33.42 -2.43
N ALA A 119 11.84 -32.89 -3.04
CA ALA A 119 12.83 -32.09 -2.34
C ALA A 119 12.23 -30.81 -1.77
N LEU A 120 11.44 -30.08 -2.56
CA LEU A 120 10.76 -28.86 -2.13
C LEU A 120 9.73 -29.11 -1.02
N VAL A 121 8.99 -30.22 -1.07
CA VAL A 121 8.07 -30.61 0.00
C VAL A 121 8.84 -30.92 1.30
N THR A 122 9.99 -31.59 1.18
CA THR A 122 10.86 -31.87 2.33
C THR A 122 11.43 -30.57 2.91
N LEU A 123 11.90 -29.66 2.06
CA LEU A 123 12.37 -28.34 2.46
C LEU A 123 11.29 -27.53 3.17
N ALA A 124 10.07 -27.52 2.65
CA ALA A 124 8.94 -26.84 3.28
C ALA A 124 8.64 -27.42 4.67
N GLY A 125 8.70 -28.74 4.83
CA GLY A 125 8.57 -29.39 6.14
C GLY A 125 9.67 -28.97 7.11
N ASN A 126 10.92 -28.90 6.64
CA ASN A 126 12.05 -28.44 7.44
C ASN A 126 11.88 -26.97 7.86
N LEU A 127 11.48 -26.09 6.93
CA LEU A 127 11.19 -24.68 7.21
C LEU A 127 10.08 -24.54 8.25
N GLN A 128 9.00 -25.32 8.14
CA GLN A 128 7.89 -25.27 9.10
C GLN A 128 8.31 -25.68 10.52
N MET A 129 9.29 -26.56 10.66
CA MET A 129 9.81 -27.00 11.96
C MET A 129 10.81 -26.00 12.55
N GLU A 130 11.67 -25.42 11.72
CA GLU A 130 12.74 -24.52 12.18
C GLU A 130 12.27 -23.08 12.42
N LEU A 131 11.37 -22.54 11.59
CA LEU A 131 10.92 -21.14 11.70
C LEU A 131 10.33 -20.79 13.08
N PRO A 132 9.49 -21.63 13.72
CA PRO A 132 8.93 -21.31 15.04
C PRO A 132 9.93 -21.42 16.20
N THR A 133 11.04 -22.14 16.00
CA THR A 133 12.00 -22.46 17.08
C THR A 133 13.25 -21.58 17.06
N ARG A 134 13.51 -20.87 15.97
CA ARG A 134 14.65 -19.95 15.80
C ARG A 134 14.47 -18.68 16.63
N LYS A 135 15.47 -18.37 17.47
CA LYS A 135 15.51 -17.16 18.34
C LYS A 135 16.61 -16.16 17.98
N GLU A 136 17.52 -16.50 17.06
CA GLU A 136 18.70 -15.68 16.70
C GLU A 136 18.51 -15.00 15.34
N LYS A 137 18.90 -13.72 15.25
CA LYS A 137 18.80 -12.87 14.05
C LYS A 137 19.74 -13.30 12.92
N ASP A 138 20.81 -14.04 13.24
CA ASP A 138 21.92 -14.28 12.31
C ASP A 138 21.60 -15.24 11.16
N ASN A 139 20.52 -16.04 11.26
CA ASN A 139 20.12 -16.99 10.21
C ASN A 139 18.87 -16.56 9.40
N HIS A 140 18.50 -15.26 9.47
CA HIS A 140 17.39 -14.74 8.67
C HIS A 140 17.73 -14.66 7.18
N ASP A 141 18.98 -14.35 6.84
CA ASP A 141 19.44 -14.22 5.45
C ASP A 141 19.42 -15.57 4.72
N ASP A 142 19.67 -16.68 5.43
CA ASP A 142 19.56 -18.03 4.87
C ASP A 142 18.16 -18.31 4.32
N ILE A 143 17.13 -17.96 5.10
CA ILE A 143 15.74 -18.19 4.76
C ILE A 143 15.34 -17.33 3.56
N VAL A 144 15.78 -16.07 3.53
CA VAL A 144 15.55 -15.17 2.39
C VAL A 144 16.18 -15.75 1.12
N ASN A 145 17.44 -16.18 1.18
CA ASN A 145 18.14 -16.77 0.05
C ASN A 145 17.44 -18.03 -0.47
N VAL A 146 17.01 -18.92 0.42
CA VAL A 146 16.23 -20.12 0.05
C VAL A 146 14.94 -19.74 -0.68
N LEU A 147 14.14 -18.84 -0.11
CA LEU A 147 12.86 -18.44 -0.72
C LEU A 147 13.07 -17.74 -2.07
N LEU A 148 14.09 -16.89 -2.17
CA LEU A 148 14.47 -16.25 -3.43
C LEU A 148 14.78 -17.29 -4.51
N ILE A 149 15.58 -18.31 -4.21
CA ILE A 149 15.91 -19.36 -5.20
C ILE A 149 14.66 -20.17 -5.58
N VAL A 150 13.86 -20.59 -4.59
CA VAL A 150 12.67 -21.42 -4.83
C VAL A 150 11.62 -20.71 -5.67
N PHE A 151 11.38 -19.41 -5.44
CA PHE A 151 10.39 -18.64 -6.19
C PHE A 151 10.85 -18.23 -7.60
N GLU A 152 12.11 -18.48 -7.96
CA GLU A 152 12.62 -18.31 -9.33
C GLU A 152 12.41 -19.56 -10.21
N ILE A 153 11.89 -20.67 -9.65
CA ILE A 153 11.59 -21.90 -10.41
C ILE A 153 10.49 -21.62 -11.46
N PRO A 154 10.78 -21.74 -12.79
CA PRO A 154 9.81 -21.37 -13.83
C PRO A 154 8.51 -22.20 -13.83
N ALA A 155 8.58 -23.49 -13.50
CA ALA A 155 7.44 -24.40 -13.56
C ALA A 155 6.56 -24.41 -12.30
N LEU A 156 6.79 -23.50 -11.33
CA LEU A 156 6.13 -23.51 -10.03
C LEU A 156 4.59 -23.39 -10.12
N GLY A 157 4.06 -22.79 -11.17
CA GLY A 157 2.63 -22.68 -11.48
C GLY A 157 2.03 -23.84 -12.28
N SER A 158 2.74 -24.95 -12.47
CA SER A 158 2.30 -26.05 -13.34
C SER A 158 2.44 -27.43 -12.72
N GLY A 159 1.59 -28.37 -13.14
CA GLY A 159 1.68 -29.80 -12.80
C GLY A 159 1.77 -30.06 -11.29
N ASP A 160 2.64 -30.99 -10.91
CA ASP A 160 2.81 -31.41 -9.52
C ASP A 160 3.42 -30.30 -8.65
N PHE A 161 4.14 -29.33 -9.24
CA PHE A 161 4.66 -28.17 -8.51
C PHE A 161 3.54 -27.32 -7.93
N LEU A 162 2.50 -27.04 -8.71
CA LEU A 162 1.35 -26.24 -8.28
C LEU A 162 0.49 -26.98 -7.24
N GLU A 163 0.32 -28.30 -7.41
CA GLU A 163 -0.59 -29.08 -6.57
C GLU A 163 0.03 -29.53 -5.24
N THR A 164 1.36 -29.70 -5.19
CA THR A 164 2.04 -30.28 -4.02
C THR A 164 3.15 -29.39 -3.44
N ALA A 165 4.11 -28.94 -4.25
CA ALA A 165 5.27 -28.20 -3.76
C ALA A 165 4.90 -26.77 -3.31
N LEU A 166 4.26 -25.99 -4.17
CA LEU A 166 3.89 -24.61 -3.86
C LEU A 166 2.97 -24.49 -2.63
N PRO A 167 1.93 -25.34 -2.44
CA PRO A 167 1.13 -25.34 -1.21
C PRO A 167 1.95 -25.64 0.05
N ALA A 168 2.94 -26.53 -0.04
CA ALA A 168 3.81 -26.83 1.09
C ALA A 168 4.67 -25.61 1.46
N ILE A 169 5.28 -24.96 0.47
CA ILE A 169 6.09 -23.73 0.65
C ILE A 169 5.23 -22.60 1.22
N CYS A 170 4.01 -22.39 0.70
CA CYS A 170 3.07 -21.40 1.23
C CYS A 170 2.78 -21.64 2.72
N ARG A 171 2.50 -22.89 3.13
CA ARG A 171 2.26 -23.21 4.55
C ARG A 171 3.48 -22.94 5.43
N ALA A 172 4.69 -23.23 4.94
CA ALA A 172 5.91 -22.89 5.65
C ALA A 172 6.07 -21.36 5.81
N SER A 173 5.71 -20.59 4.79
CA SER A 173 5.83 -19.12 4.79
C SER A 173 4.96 -18.40 5.84
N GLN A 174 3.92 -19.05 6.39
CA GLN A 174 3.11 -18.46 7.46
C GLN A 174 3.90 -18.15 8.73
N TRP A 175 5.02 -18.84 8.95
CA TRP A 175 5.82 -18.72 10.16
C TRP A 175 6.99 -17.75 10.00
N LEU A 176 7.07 -17.01 8.89
CA LEU A 176 8.15 -16.06 8.65
C LEU A 176 8.05 -14.86 9.60
N PRO A 177 9.13 -14.51 10.32
CA PRO A 177 9.20 -13.26 11.09
C PRO A 177 9.00 -12.03 10.21
N VAL A 178 8.46 -10.95 10.77
CA VAL A 178 8.15 -9.72 10.04
C VAL A 178 9.41 -9.12 9.40
N GLU A 179 10.56 -9.26 10.05
CA GLU A 179 11.86 -8.82 9.54
C GLU A 179 12.26 -9.58 8.27
N VAL A 180 12.07 -10.91 8.24
CA VAL A 180 12.34 -11.75 7.07
C VAL A 180 11.40 -11.40 5.93
N GLN A 181 10.11 -11.18 6.23
CA GLN A 181 9.14 -10.72 5.24
C GLN A 181 9.54 -9.37 4.63
N ALA A 182 10.02 -8.44 5.45
CA ALA A 182 10.47 -7.12 5.00
C ALA A 182 11.72 -7.20 4.12
N THR A 183 12.72 -8.01 4.50
CA THR A 183 13.91 -8.23 3.66
C THR A 183 13.55 -8.88 2.34
N LEU A 184 12.67 -9.89 2.36
CA LEU A 184 12.19 -10.55 1.15
C LEU A 184 11.46 -9.57 0.22
N ALA A 185 10.61 -8.70 0.76
CA ALA A 185 9.92 -7.66 -0.02
C ALA A 185 10.92 -6.68 -0.67
N ARG A 186 11.98 -6.27 0.03
CA ARG A 186 13.03 -5.39 -0.54
C ARG A 186 13.82 -6.09 -1.65
N MET A 187 14.15 -7.36 -1.47
CA MET A 187 14.88 -8.15 -2.49
C MET A 187 14.04 -8.37 -3.75
N TRP A 188 12.75 -8.65 -3.60
CA TRP A 188 11.83 -8.70 -4.74
C TRP A 188 11.60 -7.32 -5.38
N ALA A 189 11.61 -6.23 -4.62
CA ALA A 189 11.47 -4.90 -5.18
C ALA A 189 12.69 -4.45 -6.03
N GLY A 190 13.88 -4.91 -5.66
CA GLY A 190 15.15 -4.62 -6.36
C GLY A 190 15.55 -5.72 -7.35
N PRO A 191 16.54 -6.59 -7.04
CA PRO A 191 17.04 -7.61 -7.98
C PRO A 191 15.98 -8.61 -8.47
N GLY A 192 14.99 -8.92 -7.63
CA GLY A 192 13.90 -9.87 -7.92
C GLY A 192 12.74 -9.26 -8.70
N ARG A 193 12.80 -7.98 -9.07
CA ARG A 193 11.68 -7.25 -9.68
C ARG A 193 11.05 -7.93 -10.90
N PRO A 194 11.83 -8.51 -11.85
CA PRO A 194 11.24 -9.21 -13.00
C PRO A 194 10.35 -10.40 -12.62
N SER A 195 10.59 -11.01 -11.46
CA SER A 195 9.90 -12.23 -11.03
C SER A 195 8.58 -11.97 -10.32
N ILE A 196 8.32 -10.73 -9.85
CA ILE A 196 7.10 -10.39 -9.10
C ILE A 196 5.84 -10.84 -9.85
N ARG A 197 5.74 -10.56 -11.16
CA ARG A 197 4.59 -10.94 -11.99
C ARG A 197 4.37 -12.46 -12.01
N ASN A 198 5.42 -13.22 -12.32
CA ASN A 198 5.34 -14.68 -12.39
C ASN A 198 4.98 -15.30 -11.03
N ILE A 199 5.57 -14.80 -9.94
CA ILE A 199 5.26 -15.30 -8.59
C ILE A 199 3.81 -14.97 -8.23
N LEU A 200 3.35 -13.75 -8.53
CA LEU A 200 1.96 -13.35 -8.31
C LEU A 200 0.99 -14.25 -9.08
N GLU A 201 1.23 -14.47 -10.38
CA GLU A 201 0.41 -15.34 -11.23
C GLU A 201 0.34 -16.77 -10.69
N ASN A 202 1.47 -17.36 -10.29
CA ASN A 202 1.53 -18.70 -9.70
C ASN A 202 0.72 -18.81 -8.40
N LEU A 203 0.80 -17.80 -7.52
CA LEU A 203 0.06 -17.76 -6.27
C LEU A 203 -1.44 -17.53 -6.49
N GLN A 204 -1.80 -16.64 -7.42
CA GLN A 204 -3.18 -16.40 -7.80
C GLN A 204 -3.81 -17.65 -8.40
N GLN A 205 -3.09 -18.35 -9.29
CA GLN A 205 -3.52 -19.61 -9.87
C GLN A 205 -3.74 -20.69 -8.80
N LEU A 206 -2.83 -20.79 -7.81
CA LEU A 206 -3.02 -21.71 -6.69
C LEU A 206 -4.28 -21.38 -5.89
N ILE A 207 -4.49 -20.11 -5.55
CA ILE A 207 -5.68 -19.66 -4.82
C ILE A 207 -6.93 -20.02 -5.61
N THR A 208 -6.99 -19.63 -6.88
CA THR A 208 -8.12 -19.91 -7.77
C THR A 208 -8.40 -21.42 -7.91
N LEU A 209 -7.36 -22.23 -8.10
CA LEU A 209 -7.51 -23.69 -8.17
C LEU A 209 -8.12 -24.25 -6.88
N LYS A 210 -7.62 -23.82 -5.71
CA LYS A 210 -8.15 -24.27 -4.42
C LYS A 210 -9.56 -23.76 -4.15
N VAL A 211 -9.91 -22.57 -4.60
CA VAL A 211 -11.29 -22.04 -4.51
C VAL A 211 -12.26 -22.91 -5.32
N ILE A 212 -11.87 -23.30 -6.53
CA ILE A 212 -12.74 -24.04 -7.45
C ILE A 212 -12.88 -25.52 -7.04
N VAL A 213 -11.77 -26.15 -6.63
CA VAL A 213 -11.73 -27.60 -6.36
C VAL A 213 -12.25 -27.94 -4.97
N THR A 214 -12.07 -27.06 -3.99
CA THR A 214 -12.45 -27.33 -2.59
C THR A 214 -13.94 -27.12 -2.38
N PRO A 215 -14.69 -28.14 -1.91
CA PRO A 215 -16.10 -27.96 -1.60
C PRO A 215 -16.29 -27.23 -0.26
N PHE A 216 -16.67 -25.96 -0.31
CA PHE A 216 -17.01 -25.19 0.89
C PHE A 216 -18.44 -25.50 1.35
N HIS A 217 -18.64 -25.63 2.67
CA HIS A 217 -19.94 -25.91 3.28
C HIS A 217 -20.08 -25.16 4.62
N ARG A 218 -21.23 -25.32 5.28
CA ARG A 218 -21.63 -24.51 6.45
C ARG A 218 -20.66 -24.48 7.66
N ASP A 219 -19.73 -25.43 7.72
CA ASP A 219 -18.78 -25.59 8.84
C ASP A 219 -17.31 -25.49 8.39
N PHE A 220 -17.08 -25.32 7.08
CA PHE A 220 -15.74 -25.20 6.50
C PHE A 220 -15.78 -24.17 5.38
N PHE A 221 -15.24 -22.99 5.69
CA PHE A 221 -15.28 -21.84 4.81
C PHE A 221 -13.92 -21.60 4.16
N ILE A 222 -13.91 -20.67 3.22
CA ILE A 222 -12.70 -20.26 2.52
C ILE A 222 -11.63 -19.66 3.43
N GLN A 223 -12.02 -19.03 4.55
CA GLN A 223 -11.07 -18.54 5.57
C GLN A 223 -10.41 -19.67 6.37
N ASP A 224 -11.02 -20.86 6.41
CA ASP A 224 -10.49 -22.00 7.17
C ASP A 224 -9.47 -22.81 6.34
N GLU A 225 -9.44 -22.59 5.02
CA GLU A 225 -8.53 -23.35 4.16
C GLU A 225 -7.10 -22.81 4.21
N ASN A 226 -6.20 -23.62 4.76
CA ASN A 226 -4.84 -23.21 5.09
C ASN A 226 -4.02 -22.83 3.86
N VAL A 227 -4.21 -23.49 2.72
CA VAL A 227 -3.44 -23.18 1.51
C VAL A 227 -3.79 -21.79 0.99
N ILE A 228 -5.09 -21.45 0.96
CA ILE A 228 -5.59 -20.15 0.48
C ILE A 228 -5.10 -19.03 1.41
N THR A 229 -5.25 -19.20 2.73
CA THR A 229 -4.84 -18.18 3.70
C THR A 229 -3.31 -17.99 3.72
N SER A 230 -2.55 -19.07 3.56
CA SER A 230 -1.08 -19.02 3.47
C SER A 230 -0.60 -18.31 2.20
N ALA A 231 -1.17 -18.67 1.04
CA ALA A 231 -0.85 -18.00 -0.22
C ALA A 231 -1.20 -16.51 -0.17
N THR A 232 -2.35 -16.14 0.41
CA THR A 232 -2.78 -14.75 0.59
C THR A 232 -1.80 -13.93 1.44
N LYS A 233 -1.27 -14.52 2.52
CA LYS A 233 -0.22 -13.90 3.34
C LYS A 233 1.07 -13.67 2.56
N LEU A 234 1.46 -14.58 1.68
CA LEU A 234 2.62 -14.41 0.83
C LEU A 234 2.39 -13.34 -0.25
N VAL A 235 1.19 -13.29 -0.83
CA VAL A 235 0.79 -12.21 -1.76
C VAL A 235 0.88 -10.83 -1.09
N LYS A 236 0.64 -10.73 0.22
CA LYS A 236 0.85 -9.48 0.98
C LYS A 236 2.30 -8.99 0.91
N ILE A 237 3.28 -9.89 1.01
CA ILE A 237 4.70 -9.54 0.89
C ILE A 237 4.99 -9.03 -0.51
N LEU A 238 4.47 -9.71 -1.54
CA LEU A 238 4.60 -9.28 -2.94
C LEU A 238 3.88 -7.95 -3.21
N TYR A 239 2.75 -7.69 -2.55
CA TYR A 239 2.03 -6.43 -2.65
C TYR A 239 2.88 -5.25 -2.17
N TYR A 240 3.58 -5.41 -1.03
CA TYR A 240 4.52 -4.39 -0.57
C TYR A 240 5.79 -4.32 -1.43
N ALA A 241 6.31 -5.45 -1.91
CA ALA A 241 7.42 -5.46 -2.88
C ALA A 241 7.05 -4.70 -4.17
N ASN A 242 5.82 -4.87 -4.65
CA ASN A 242 5.27 -4.20 -5.82
C ASN A 242 5.16 -2.68 -5.64
N ILE A 243 4.78 -2.23 -4.44
CA ILE A 243 4.77 -0.82 -4.06
C ILE A 243 6.18 -0.26 -4.02
N LEU A 244 7.12 -0.96 -3.37
CA LEU A 244 8.52 -0.57 -3.28
C LEU A 244 9.23 -0.50 -4.64
N ALA A 245 8.87 -1.40 -5.57
CA ALA A 245 9.36 -1.40 -6.95
C ALA A 245 8.73 -0.29 -7.82
N GLY A 246 7.68 0.36 -7.32
CA GLY A 246 6.94 1.42 -8.01
C GLY A 246 7.59 2.80 -7.87
N VAL A 247 6.80 3.83 -8.15
CA VAL A 247 7.15 5.23 -7.94
C VAL A 247 6.53 5.68 -6.62
N LEU A 248 7.39 5.94 -5.64
CA LEU A 248 7.02 6.43 -4.31
C LEU A 248 7.25 7.93 -4.20
N GLU A 249 6.35 8.63 -3.53
CA GLU A 249 6.57 10.00 -3.11
C GLU A 249 7.49 10.08 -1.89
N PRO A 250 8.33 11.14 -1.80
CA PRO A 250 9.12 11.39 -0.61
C PRO A 250 8.24 11.65 0.62
N THR A 251 8.60 11.02 1.74
CA THR A 251 7.83 11.02 2.99
C THR A 251 7.70 12.41 3.66
N TYR A 252 8.53 13.39 3.28
CA TYR A 252 8.51 14.76 3.86
C TYR A 252 7.29 15.61 3.44
N LEU A 253 6.52 15.17 2.45
CA LEU A 253 5.19 15.75 2.14
C LEU A 253 4.11 15.25 3.12
N GLY A 254 4.51 14.43 4.09
CA GLY A 254 3.66 13.71 5.02
C GLY A 254 3.10 14.59 6.14
N TYR A 255 1.78 14.67 6.14
CA TYR A 255 0.89 15.18 7.19
C TYR A 255 0.73 16.69 7.24
N VAL A 256 -0.55 17.09 7.24
CA VAL A 256 -0.99 18.45 7.47
C VAL A 256 -0.99 18.70 8.98
N ASP A 257 0.18 18.78 9.62
CA ASP A 257 0.26 19.22 11.02
C ASP A 257 -0.17 20.70 11.17
N ASP A 258 -0.16 21.47 10.08
CA ASP A 258 -0.49 22.91 10.06
C ASP A 258 -2.00 23.25 10.11
N MET A 259 -2.92 22.28 9.99
CA MET A 259 -4.37 22.57 9.99
C MET A 259 -4.97 22.82 11.37
N ASN A 260 -4.22 22.57 12.45
CA ASN A 260 -4.71 22.84 13.81
C ASN A 260 -4.64 24.32 14.19
N ASP A 261 -3.81 25.13 13.53
CA ASP A 261 -3.57 26.52 13.96
C ASP A 261 -4.52 27.55 13.33
N SER A 262 -5.37 27.17 12.36
CA SER A 262 -6.26 28.11 11.64
C SER A 262 -7.74 27.73 11.59
N MET A 263 -8.17 26.65 12.26
CA MET A 263 -9.59 26.28 12.34
C MET A 263 -10.23 26.81 13.63
N ASP A 264 -11.38 27.47 13.48
CA ASP A 264 -12.18 28.05 14.56
C ASP A 264 -12.50 26.99 15.64
N GLU A 265 -12.23 27.29 16.92
CA GLU A 265 -12.35 26.33 18.03
C GLU A 265 -13.77 25.77 18.22
N SER A 266 -14.79 26.42 17.64
CA SER A 266 -16.19 26.02 17.72
C SER A 266 -16.49 24.64 17.10
N PHE A 267 -15.67 24.18 16.15
CA PHE A 267 -15.82 22.87 15.50
C PHE A 267 -14.90 21.77 16.07
N LEU A 268 -14.02 22.09 17.03
CA LEU A 268 -13.14 21.13 17.71
C LEU A 268 -13.87 20.08 18.58
N SER A 269 -15.18 20.22 18.77
CA SER A 269 -16.00 19.25 19.49
C SER A 269 -16.13 17.91 18.75
N VAL A 270 -15.96 17.89 17.42
CA VAL A 270 -15.74 16.66 16.65
C VAL A 270 -14.25 16.39 16.61
N LYS A 271 -13.66 16.02 17.76
CA LYS A 271 -12.43 15.23 17.72
C LYS A 271 -12.75 14.01 16.86
N LEU A 272 -12.28 13.99 15.60
CA LEU A 272 -12.16 12.74 14.86
C LEU A 272 -11.40 11.84 15.82
N SER A 273 -12.11 10.90 16.44
CA SER A 273 -11.45 9.85 17.18
C SER A 273 -10.45 9.30 16.18
N LYS A 274 -9.16 9.38 16.50
CA LYS A 274 -8.15 8.58 15.81
C LYS A 274 -8.61 7.15 16.03
N SER A 275 -9.52 6.67 15.17
CA SER A 275 -9.74 5.27 14.92
C SER A 275 -8.43 4.85 14.31
N ILE A 276 -7.46 4.53 15.18
CA ILE A 276 -6.18 3.98 14.79
C ILE A 276 -6.56 2.69 14.08
N ALA A 277 -6.64 2.76 12.75
CA ALA A 277 -6.72 1.55 11.95
C ALA A 277 -5.53 0.69 12.39
N PRO A 278 -5.74 -0.62 12.61
CA PRO A 278 -4.66 -1.48 13.08
C PRO A 278 -3.46 -1.31 12.15
N GLU A 279 -2.36 -0.79 12.69
CA GLU A 279 -1.15 -0.54 11.90
C GLU A 279 -0.58 -1.88 11.43
N ASP A 280 -0.32 -1.96 10.13
CA ASP A 280 0.27 -3.16 9.54
C ASP A 280 1.75 -3.23 9.92
N SER A 281 2.12 -4.22 10.75
CA SER A 281 3.48 -4.41 11.24
C SER A 281 4.51 -4.48 10.11
N LEU A 282 4.16 -5.09 8.96
CA LEU A 282 5.08 -5.19 7.82
C LEU A 282 5.30 -3.82 7.15
N ALA A 283 4.24 -3.01 7.01
CA ALA A 283 4.34 -1.66 6.46
C ALA A 283 5.24 -0.77 7.33
N THR A 284 5.08 -0.87 8.65
CA THR A 284 5.88 -0.13 9.63
C THR A 284 7.37 -0.50 9.54
N VAL A 285 7.71 -1.80 9.47
CA VAL A 285 9.11 -2.25 9.34
C VAL A 285 9.72 -1.84 7.98
N LEU A 286 8.90 -1.80 6.93
CA LEU A 286 9.34 -1.32 5.61
C LEU A 286 9.47 0.20 5.54
N GLY A 287 8.84 0.95 6.44
CA GLY A 287 8.79 2.41 6.41
C GLY A 287 7.99 2.96 5.23
N VAL A 288 6.99 2.20 4.75
CA VAL A 288 6.20 2.52 3.56
C VAL A 288 4.75 2.74 3.93
N ASN A 289 4.18 3.86 3.49
CA ASN A 289 2.74 4.03 3.46
C ASN A 289 2.21 3.75 2.05
N ILE A 290 1.12 2.99 1.96
CA ILE A 290 0.46 2.65 0.68
C ILE A 290 0.05 3.94 -0.08
N LEU A 291 -0.28 5.01 0.64
CA LEU A 291 -0.68 6.31 0.07
C LEU A 291 0.44 7.08 -0.62
N ASP A 292 1.70 6.69 -0.37
CA ASP A 292 2.87 7.32 -0.98
C ASP A 292 3.17 6.70 -2.35
N CYS A 293 2.53 5.56 -2.66
CA CYS A 293 2.65 4.92 -3.96
C CYS A 293 1.82 5.63 -5.02
N ARG A 294 2.49 6.35 -5.91
CA ARG A 294 1.87 7.01 -7.07
C ARG A 294 1.56 6.01 -8.16
N LYS A 295 2.55 5.22 -8.50
CA LYS A 295 2.45 4.22 -9.56
C LYS A 295 3.09 2.92 -9.09
N PRO A 296 2.30 1.90 -8.75
CA PRO A 296 2.85 0.60 -8.40
C PRO A 296 3.54 -0.03 -9.63
N PHE A 297 4.46 -0.97 -9.41
CA PHE A 297 5.15 -1.63 -10.52
C PHE A 297 4.19 -2.44 -11.41
N LEU A 298 3.31 -3.20 -10.78
CA LEU A 298 2.15 -3.89 -11.37
C LEU A 298 0.86 -3.17 -10.93
N PRO A 299 -0.14 -3.01 -11.82
CA PRO A 299 -1.43 -2.45 -11.47
C PRO A 299 -2.09 -3.19 -10.29
N TYR A 300 -2.76 -2.45 -9.39
CA TYR A 300 -3.46 -3.07 -8.26
C TYR A 300 -4.54 -4.07 -8.67
N SER A 301 -5.10 -3.93 -9.89
CA SER A 301 -6.06 -4.88 -10.44
C SER A 301 -5.50 -6.28 -10.66
N GLU A 302 -4.18 -6.43 -10.88
CA GLU A 302 -3.54 -7.75 -11.02
C GLU A 302 -3.53 -8.55 -9.71
N PHE A 303 -3.74 -7.89 -8.57
CA PHE A 303 -3.84 -8.55 -7.27
C PHE A 303 -5.25 -9.08 -6.98
N TYR A 304 -6.27 -8.68 -7.74
CA TYR A 304 -7.64 -9.11 -7.51
C TYR A 304 -7.84 -10.57 -7.90
N ASN A 305 -8.42 -11.36 -7.00
CA ASN A 305 -8.87 -12.71 -7.30
C ASN A 305 -10.40 -12.72 -7.36
N GLU A 306 -10.97 -12.74 -8.56
CA GLU A 306 -12.42 -12.74 -8.77
C GLU A 306 -13.10 -14.00 -8.18
N PRO A 307 -12.64 -15.24 -8.47
CA PRO A 307 -13.27 -16.45 -7.91
C PRO A 307 -13.26 -16.47 -6.38
N LEU A 308 -12.17 -16.03 -5.76
CA LEU A 308 -12.10 -15.84 -4.31
C LEU A 308 -13.14 -14.81 -3.84
N SER A 309 -13.19 -13.64 -4.49
CA SER A 309 -14.07 -12.55 -4.11
C SER A 309 -15.56 -12.93 -4.18
N ASP A 310 -15.94 -13.76 -5.13
CA ASP A 310 -17.31 -14.29 -5.29
C ASP A 310 -17.68 -15.32 -4.20
N MET A 311 -16.70 -16.06 -3.68
CA MET A 311 -16.90 -17.08 -2.64
C MET A 311 -16.82 -16.53 -1.21
N VAL A 312 -16.24 -15.34 -1.00
CA VAL A 312 -16.13 -14.75 0.33
C VAL A 312 -17.48 -14.24 0.82
N GLU A 313 -18.01 -14.89 1.85
CA GLU A 313 -19.17 -14.41 2.62
C GLU A 313 -18.75 -13.26 3.56
N MET A 314 -19.00 -12.01 3.13
CA MET A 314 -18.51 -10.81 3.81
C MET A 314 -19.07 -10.59 5.22
N ASP A 315 -20.29 -11.05 5.52
CA ASP A 315 -20.88 -10.99 6.85
C ASP A 315 -20.08 -11.81 7.87
N ARG A 316 -19.64 -13.02 7.47
CA ARG A 316 -18.79 -13.88 8.29
C ARG A 316 -17.35 -13.40 8.35
N ASP A 317 -16.79 -13.00 7.21
CA ASP A 317 -15.42 -12.49 7.16
C ASP A 317 -15.25 -11.27 8.07
N PHE A 318 -16.25 -10.39 8.07
CA PHE A 318 -16.30 -9.24 8.97
C PHE A 318 -16.42 -9.65 10.44
N ALA A 319 -17.21 -10.69 10.76
CA ALA A 319 -17.29 -11.22 12.11
C ALA A 319 -15.92 -11.76 12.59
N ASN A 320 -15.15 -12.40 11.71
CA ASN A 320 -13.79 -12.82 11.99
C ASN A 320 -12.85 -11.61 12.18
N PHE A 321 -12.97 -10.59 11.33
CA PHE A 321 -12.19 -9.35 11.42
C PHE A 321 -12.36 -8.63 12.77
N LYS A 322 -13.58 -8.57 13.29
CA LYS A 322 -13.88 -7.95 14.60
C LYS A 322 -13.64 -8.88 15.78
N SER A 323 -13.37 -10.17 15.55
CA SER A 323 -13.18 -11.13 16.62
C SER A 323 -11.81 -10.98 17.28
N GLU A 324 -11.78 -11.01 18.61
CA GLU A 324 -10.54 -11.06 19.39
C GLU A 324 -9.82 -12.43 19.31
N LEU A 325 -10.47 -13.44 18.73
CA LEU A 325 -9.95 -14.81 18.62
C LEU A 325 -8.82 -14.97 17.58
N GLY A 326 -8.45 -13.89 16.86
CA GLY A 326 -7.35 -13.90 15.90
C GLY A 326 -7.59 -14.77 14.66
N LYS A 327 -8.85 -14.99 14.29
CA LYS A 327 -9.20 -15.74 13.07
C LYS A 327 -8.76 -15.00 11.82
N PHE A 328 -8.45 -15.76 10.76
CA PHE A 328 -8.13 -15.17 9.46
C PHE A 328 -9.35 -14.44 8.88
N SER A 329 -9.11 -13.29 8.28
CA SER A 329 -10.11 -12.51 7.56
C SER A 329 -9.46 -11.83 6.36
N PHE A 330 -10.14 -11.88 5.22
CA PHE A 330 -9.71 -11.21 3.99
C PHE A 330 -9.81 -9.67 4.09
N MET A 331 -10.59 -9.12 5.03
CA MET A 331 -10.59 -7.69 5.34
C MET A 331 -9.21 -7.15 5.79
N ASN A 332 -8.34 -8.00 6.34
CA ASN A 332 -6.95 -7.66 6.65
C ASN A 332 -6.02 -7.71 5.41
N TYR A 333 -6.51 -8.22 4.29
CA TYR A 333 -5.78 -8.39 3.03
C TYR A 333 -6.61 -7.80 1.87
N PRO A 334 -7.07 -6.54 1.96
CA PRO A 334 -8.05 -6.01 1.03
C PRO A 334 -7.53 -5.96 -0.42
N PHE A 335 -6.21 -5.91 -0.64
CA PHE A 335 -5.63 -5.89 -1.99
C PHE A 335 -6.05 -7.09 -2.86
N ILE A 336 -6.44 -8.23 -2.28
CA ILE A 336 -6.85 -9.42 -3.04
C ILE A 336 -8.33 -9.39 -3.47
N LEU A 337 -9.13 -8.53 -2.84
CA LEU A 337 -10.57 -8.45 -3.06
C LEU A 337 -10.92 -7.47 -4.17
N THR A 338 -11.95 -7.78 -4.95
CA THR A 338 -12.51 -6.85 -5.93
C THR A 338 -13.13 -5.61 -5.26
N PRO A 339 -13.26 -4.48 -5.97
CA PRO A 339 -13.95 -3.29 -5.46
C PRO A 339 -15.37 -3.59 -4.97
N ALA A 340 -16.12 -4.46 -5.66
CA ALA A 340 -17.48 -4.83 -5.25
C ALA A 340 -17.51 -5.49 -3.86
N THR A 341 -16.62 -6.45 -3.61
CA THR A 341 -16.52 -7.14 -2.32
C THR A 341 -16.04 -6.21 -1.21
N LYS A 342 -15.12 -5.29 -1.51
CA LYS A 342 -14.70 -4.22 -0.58
C LYS A 342 -15.86 -3.32 -0.17
N THR A 343 -16.67 -2.88 -1.13
CA THR A 343 -17.87 -2.07 -0.87
C THR A 343 -18.86 -2.83 0.02
N MET A 344 -19.04 -4.13 -0.20
CA MET A 344 -19.88 -4.96 0.68
C MET A 344 -19.32 -5.05 2.10
N GLY A 345 -18.00 -5.16 2.27
CA GLY A 345 -17.34 -5.10 3.58
C GLY A 345 -17.60 -3.79 4.33
N LEU A 346 -17.47 -2.65 3.63
CA LEU A 346 -17.81 -1.34 4.18
C LEU A 346 -19.29 -1.24 4.57
N TYR A 347 -20.17 -1.74 3.72
CA TYR A 347 -21.61 -1.79 3.98
C TYR A 347 -21.94 -2.57 5.26
N PHE A 348 -21.30 -3.71 5.50
CA PHE A 348 -21.50 -4.49 6.73
C PHE A 348 -20.95 -3.77 7.97
N ASP A 349 -19.76 -3.14 7.90
CA ASP A 349 -19.22 -2.34 9.02
C ASP A 349 -20.20 -1.22 9.39
N ASN A 350 -20.68 -0.47 8.40
CA ASN A 350 -21.62 0.63 8.61
C ASN A 350 -22.94 0.14 9.19
N ARG A 351 -23.52 -0.94 8.65
CA ARG A 351 -24.78 -1.50 9.19
C ARG A 351 -24.64 -1.96 10.63
N ILE A 352 -23.57 -2.66 10.97
CA ILE A 352 -23.37 -3.15 12.33
C ILE A 352 -23.24 -1.98 13.30
N ARG A 353 -22.53 -0.92 12.92
CA ARG A 353 -22.44 0.33 13.70
C ARG A 353 -23.80 1.02 13.85
N MET A 354 -24.58 1.15 12.77
CA MET A 354 -25.94 1.69 12.84
C MET A 354 -26.83 0.87 13.79
N TYR A 355 -26.77 -0.46 13.73
CA TYR A 355 -27.53 -1.33 14.63
C TYR A 355 -27.08 -1.19 16.09
N SER A 356 -25.77 -1.04 16.36
CA SER A 356 -25.29 -0.82 17.72
C SER A 356 -25.78 0.51 18.27
N GLU A 357 -25.68 1.61 17.49
CA GLU A 357 -26.17 2.93 17.91
C GLU A 357 -27.69 2.92 18.15
N ARG A 358 -28.44 2.23 17.29
CA ARG A 358 -29.89 2.04 17.46
C ARG A 358 -30.21 1.29 18.77
N ARG A 359 -29.47 0.23 19.09
CA ARG A 359 -29.66 -0.52 20.34
C ARG A 359 -29.34 0.34 21.56
N ILE A 360 -28.25 1.11 21.52
CA ILE A 360 -27.86 2.03 22.58
C ILE A 360 -28.95 3.09 22.79
N SER A 361 -29.45 3.68 21.71
CA SER A 361 -30.51 4.70 21.76
C SER A 361 -31.81 4.15 22.37
N ILE A 362 -32.19 2.92 22.01
CA ILE A 362 -33.35 2.23 22.62
C ILE A 362 -33.12 1.99 24.12
N LEU A 363 -31.93 1.54 24.52
CA LEU A 363 -31.58 1.34 25.92
C LEU A 363 -31.64 2.66 26.71
N GLN A 364 -31.10 3.74 26.15
CA GLN A 364 -31.15 5.09 26.74
C GLN A 364 -32.60 5.57 26.92
N ALA A 365 -33.45 5.37 25.90
CA ALA A 365 -34.89 5.68 25.96
C ALA A 365 -35.59 4.93 27.10
N VAL A 366 -35.27 3.65 27.31
CA VAL A 366 -35.79 2.86 28.43
C VAL A 366 -35.32 3.40 29.79
N THR A 367 -34.10 3.95 29.86
CA THR A 367 -33.57 4.60 31.08
C THR A 367 -34.07 6.04 31.31
N GLY A 368 -35.03 6.52 30.49
CA GLY A 368 -35.65 7.84 30.65
C GLY A 368 -34.92 8.99 29.94
N HIS A 369 -33.87 8.71 29.15
CA HIS A 369 -33.21 9.72 28.32
C HIS A 369 -33.83 9.71 26.91
N PRO A 370 -34.41 10.82 26.43
CA PRO A 370 -34.97 10.86 25.08
C PRO A 370 -33.83 10.73 24.04
N SER A 371 -33.73 9.57 23.39
CA SER A 371 -32.72 9.31 22.36
C SER A 371 -33.40 8.71 21.13
N ASN A 372 -33.26 9.37 19.98
CA ASN A 372 -33.85 8.92 18.72
C ASN A 372 -32.99 7.78 18.14
N PRO A 373 -33.57 6.64 17.74
CA PRO A 373 -32.81 5.54 17.12
C PRO A 373 -32.26 5.86 15.72
N TYR A 374 -32.70 6.95 15.09
CA TYR A 374 -32.32 7.35 13.75
C TYR A 374 -31.73 8.76 13.75
N LEU A 375 -30.88 9.04 12.77
CA LEU A 375 -30.47 10.39 12.39
C LEU A 375 -31.60 10.97 11.53
N ARG A 376 -32.44 11.84 12.11
CA ARG A 376 -33.54 12.46 11.38
C ARG A 376 -33.10 13.82 10.85
N VAL A 377 -33.29 14.03 9.55
CA VAL A 377 -33.02 15.31 8.90
C VAL A 377 -34.32 15.77 8.26
N LYS A 378 -34.90 16.84 8.82
CA LYS A 378 -36.16 17.41 8.33
C LYS A 378 -35.86 18.69 7.55
N VAL A 379 -36.24 18.73 6.28
CA VAL A 379 -35.85 19.81 5.36
C VAL A 379 -37.01 20.25 4.46
N ARG A 380 -37.01 21.51 4.02
CA ARG A 380 -37.90 22.01 2.98
C ARG A 380 -37.20 21.94 1.62
N ARG A 381 -37.94 21.60 0.57
CA ARG A 381 -37.40 21.52 -0.80
C ARG A 381 -36.78 22.84 -1.27
N ASP A 382 -37.42 23.95 -0.92
CA ASP A 382 -36.99 25.28 -1.37
C ASP A 382 -35.77 25.82 -0.60
N ASN A 383 -35.37 25.20 0.51
CA ASN A 383 -34.23 25.64 1.35
C ASN A 383 -33.44 24.43 1.87
N ILE A 384 -33.13 23.47 0.99
CA ILE A 384 -32.60 22.17 1.41
C ILE A 384 -31.20 22.31 2.04
N ILE A 385 -30.36 23.21 1.54
CA ILE A 385 -29.00 23.44 2.04
C ILE A 385 -29.04 24.09 3.42
N ASP A 386 -29.77 25.18 3.56
CA ASP A 386 -29.88 25.91 4.83
C ASP A 386 -30.50 25.05 5.94
N ASP A 387 -31.59 24.35 5.64
CA ASP A 387 -32.27 23.49 6.62
C ASP A 387 -31.37 22.30 7.02
N ALA A 388 -30.66 21.69 6.06
CA ALA A 388 -29.74 20.60 6.33
C ALA A 388 -28.53 21.07 7.15
N LEU A 389 -28.02 22.27 6.89
CA LEU A 389 -26.91 22.88 7.64
C LEU A 389 -27.31 23.04 9.10
N VAL A 390 -28.46 23.68 9.36
CA VAL A 390 -28.96 23.93 10.71
C VAL A 390 -29.20 22.61 11.45
N GLU A 391 -29.87 21.63 10.84
CA GLU A 391 -30.12 20.34 11.48
C GLU A 391 -28.83 19.57 11.79
N LEU A 392 -27.93 19.44 10.82
CA LEU A 392 -26.69 18.68 11.00
C LEU A 392 -25.71 19.37 11.95
N GLU A 393 -25.70 20.71 12.00
CA GLU A 393 -24.92 21.48 12.96
C GLU A 393 -25.44 21.27 14.39
N ILE A 394 -26.74 21.38 14.62
CA ILE A 394 -27.36 21.11 15.93
C ILE A 394 -27.03 19.70 16.41
N ILE A 395 -27.20 18.69 15.55
CA ILE A 395 -26.92 17.28 15.87
C ILE A 395 -25.44 17.09 16.23
N SER A 396 -24.54 17.72 15.46
CA SER A 396 -23.10 17.65 15.69
C SER A 396 -22.71 18.31 17.01
N MET A 397 -23.35 19.41 17.39
CA MET A 397 -23.08 20.11 18.65
C MET A 397 -23.61 19.36 19.88
N GLU A 398 -24.78 18.72 19.77
CA GLU A 398 -25.39 17.98 20.88
C GLU A 398 -24.72 16.62 21.11
N ASN A 399 -24.60 15.79 20.06
CA ASN A 399 -23.95 14.49 20.14
C ASN A 399 -23.42 14.05 18.76
N PRO A 400 -22.11 14.23 18.47
CA PRO A 400 -21.50 13.82 17.21
C PRO A 400 -21.70 12.35 16.83
N ASN A 401 -21.94 11.45 17.80
CA ASN A 401 -22.18 10.03 17.51
C ASN A 401 -23.53 9.78 16.82
N ASP A 402 -24.47 10.73 16.89
CA ASP A 402 -25.75 10.62 16.21
C ASP A 402 -25.60 10.62 14.69
N LEU A 403 -24.53 11.21 14.14
CA LEU A 403 -24.17 11.11 12.72
C LEU A 403 -23.88 9.67 12.25
N LYS A 404 -23.63 8.75 13.19
CA LYS A 404 -23.41 7.31 12.93
C LYS A 404 -24.70 6.49 13.05
N LYS A 405 -25.84 7.12 13.32
CA LYS A 405 -27.16 6.46 13.26
C LYS A 405 -27.59 6.32 11.80
N GLN A 406 -28.57 5.43 11.56
CA GLN A 406 -29.16 5.29 10.25
C GLN A 406 -29.92 6.58 9.88
N LEU A 407 -29.66 7.11 8.68
CA LEU A 407 -30.30 8.32 8.17
C LEU A 407 -31.78 8.07 7.81
N VAL A 408 -32.62 9.04 8.16
CA VAL A 408 -34.02 9.14 7.77
C VAL A 408 -34.29 10.58 7.38
N VAL A 409 -34.67 10.82 6.13
CA VAL A 409 -34.99 12.17 5.64
C VAL A 409 -36.51 12.38 5.60
N GLU A 410 -36.95 13.57 6.02
CA GLU A 410 -38.35 13.99 5.99
C GLU A 410 -38.48 15.35 5.29
N PHE A 411 -39.20 15.40 4.17
CA PHE A 411 -39.57 16.66 3.54
C PHE A 411 -40.77 17.29 4.26
N GLU A 412 -40.63 18.55 4.66
CA GLU A 412 -41.70 19.23 5.38
C GLU A 412 -42.98 19.35 4.53
N GLY A 413 -44.10 18.92 5.12
CA GLY A 413 -45.40 18.93 4.45
C GLY A 413 -45.69 17.71 3.58
N GLU A 414 -44.74 16.77 3.44
CA GLU A 414 -44.90 15.56 2.64
C GLU A 414 -45.14 14.33 3.51
N GLN A 415 -46.12 13.50 3.12
CA GLN A 415 -46.35 12.21 3.76
C GLN A 415 -45.52 11.14 3.05
N GLY A 416 -44.49 10.63 3.72
CA GLY A 416 -43.64 9.56 3.21
C GLY A 416 -42.89 8.86 4.34
N ILE A 417 -42.66 7.55 4.19
CA ILE A 417 -41.73 6.80 5.04
C ILE A 417 -40.47 6.59 4.22
N ASP A 418 -39.33 7.01 4.76
CA ASP A 418 -38.06 6.81 4.08
C ASP A 418 -37.59 5.35 4.18
N GLU A 419 -37.78 4.60 3.11
CA GLU A 419 -37.18 3.27 2.91
C GLU A 419 -35.86 3.35 2.10
N GLY A 420 -35.28 4.55 1.97
CA GLY A 420 -34.05 4.87 1.26
C GLY A 420 -34.26 5.74 0.01
N GLY A 421 -35.48 5.80 -0.51
CA GLY A 421 -35.82 6.62 -1.68
C GLY A 421 -35.75 8.12 -1.40
N VAL A 422 -36.28 8.56 -0.25
CA VAL A 422 -36.29 9.98 0.15
C VAL A 422 -34.88 10.43 0.49
N SER A 423 -34.11 9.60 1.22
CA SER A 423 -32.68 9.86 1.44
C SER A 423 -31.91 10.02 0.13
N LYS A 424 -32.15 9.15 -0.87
CA LYS A 424 -31.48 9.26 -2.17
C LYS A 424 -31.82 10.55 -2.90
N GLU A 425 -33.09 10.95 -2.90
CA GLU A 425 -33.54 12.22 -3.48
C GLU A 425 -32.88 13.41 -2.79
N PHE A 426 -32.84 13.41 -1.46
CA PHE A 426 -32.15 14.42 -0.67
C PHE A 426 -30.69 14.61 -1.10
N PHE A 427 -29.92 13.52 -1.19
CA PHE A 427 -28.54 13.61 -1.66
C PHE A 427 -28.42 14.14 -3.10
N GLN A 428 -29.37 13.81 -3.98
CA GLN A 428 -29.35 14.33 -5.36
C GLN A 428 -29.56 15.84 -5.38
N LEU A 429 -30.57 16.34 -4.66
CA LEU A 429 -30.88 17.77 -4.59
C LEU A 429 -29.73 18.58 -3.97
N VAL A 430 -29.17 18.09 -2.86
CA VAL A 430 -28.03 18.74 -2.20
C VAL A 430 -26.81 18.84 -3.13
N ILE A 431 -26.51 17.77 -3.88
CA ILE A 431 -25.38 17.75 -4.81
C ILE A 431 -25.64 18.66 -6.02
N GLU A 432 -26.85 18.66 -6.57
CA GLU A 432 -27.22 19.53 -7.69
C GLU A 432 -27.08 21.01 -7.33
N GLU A 433 -27.50 21.40 -6.13
CA GLU A 433 -27.45 22.78 -5.65
C GLU A 433 -26.03 23.24 -5.32
N ILE A 434 -25.23 22.39 -4.67
CA ILE A 434 -23.85 22.73 -4.26
C ILE A 434 -22.89 22.87 -5.44
N PHE A 435 -23.07 22.05 -6.49
CA PHE A 435 -22.26 22.16 -7.70
C PHE A 435 -22.88 23.10 -8.73
N ASN A 436 -23.99 23.77 -8.42
CA ASN A 436 -24.50 24.85 -9.23
C ASN A 436 -23.47 26.01 -9.24
N PRO A 437 -23.02 26.48 -10.42
CA PRO A 437 -22.14 27.65 -10.52
C PRO A 437 -22.66 28.89 -9.79
N ASP A 438 -23.98 29.04 -9.65
CA ASP A 438 -24.61 30.16 -8.94
C ASP A 438 -24.26 30.18 -7.44
N TYR A 439 -24.00 29.00 -6.85
CA TYR A 439 -23.62 28.86 -5.44
C TYR A 439 -22.13 29.14 -5.20
N ALA A 440 -21.33 29.23 -6.27
CA ALA A 440 -19.93 29.67 -6.28
C ALA A 440 -18.97 28.94 -5.31
N MET A 441 -19.30 27.74 -4.82
CA MET A 441 -18.42 26.95 -3.94
C MET A 441 -17.39 26.13 -4.69
N PHE A 442 -17.75 25.64 -5.87
CA PHE A 442 -16.90 24.83 -6.73
C PHE A 442 -16.86 25.41 -8.14
N THR A 443 -15.77 25.09 -8.83
CA THR A 443 -15.56 25.41 -10.24
C THR A 443 -15.38 24.10 -10.99
N MET A 444 -15.93 24.04 -12.20
CA MET A 444 -15.70 22.93 -13.11
C MET A 444 -14.45 23.20 -13.94
N GLN A 445 -13.49 22.29 -13.92
CA GLN A 445 -12.35 22.35 -14.80
C GLN A 445 -12.71 21.76 -16.16
N ASN A 446 -12.57 22.55 -17.22
CA ASN A 446 -13.02 22.18 -18.56
C ASN A 446 -12.24 20.99 -19.15
N GLU A 447 -10.93 20.91 -18.89
CA GLU A 447 -10.06 19.91 -19.49
C GLU A 447 -10.23 18.52 -18.87
N SER A 448 -10.31 18.45 -17.54
CA SER A 448 -10.45 17.20 -16.78
C SER A 448 -11.90 16.82 -16.51
N GLN A 449 -12.86 17.73 -16.75
CA GLN A 449 -14.27 17.57 -16.36
C GLN A 449 -14.44 17.24 -14.87
N THR A 450 -13.53 17.75 -14.04
CA THR A 450 -13.55 17.57 -12.59
C THR A 450 -13.98 18.84 -11.89
N VAL A 451 -14.65 18.69 -10.75
CA VAL A 451 -15.00 19.81 -9.87
C VAL A 451 -13.89 20.08 -8.86
N TRP A 452 -13.61 21.34 -8.59
CA TRP A 452 -12.61 21.77 -7.61
C TRP A 452 -13.08 22.96 -6.80
N PHE A 453 -12.56 23.11 -5.57
CA PHE A 453 -12.92 24.22 -4.68
C PHE A 453 -12.68 25.56 -5.36
N ASN A 454 -13.65 26.47 -5.27
CA ASN A 454 -13.48 27.85 -5.70
C ASN A 454 -12.62 28.61 -4.68
N PRO A 455 -11.40 29.05 -5.02
CA PRO A 455 -10.54 29.78 -4.09
C PRO A 455 -11.10 31.16 -3.71
N THR A 456 -12.05 31.70 -4.48
CA THR A 456 -12.69 32.99 -4.22
C THR A 456 -14.17 32.85 -3.84
N SER A 457 -14.54 31.71 -3.24
CA SER A 457 -15.91 31.52 -2.74
C SER A 457 -16.26 32.57 -1.67
N PHE A 458 -17.49 33.10 -1.73
CA PHE A 458 -18.05 33.98 -0.71
C PHE A 458 -18.83 33.22 0.38
N GLU A 459 -19.05 31.92 0.16
CA GLU A 459 -19.72 31.05 1.11
C GLU A 459 -18.86 30.79 2.35
N SER A 460 -19.51 30.55 3.48
CA SER A 460 -18.81 30.35 4.75
C SER A 460 -18.23 28.95 4.87
N THR A 461 -17.34 28.76 5.86
CA THR A 461 -16.78 27.45 6.20
C THR A 461 -17.86 26.42 6.54
N ALA A 462 -19.02 26.86 7.06
CA ALA A 462 -20.11 25.96 7.46
C ALA A 462 -20.69 25.18 6.26
N GLN A 463 -20.81 25.79 5.08
CA GLN A 463 -21.27 25.14 3.87
C GLN A 463 -20.28 24.05 3.42
N PHE A 464 -18.97 24.31 3.50
CA PHE A 464 -17.94 23.30 3.20
C PHE A 464 -17.96 22.13 4.20
N THR A 465 -18.22 22.42 5.48
CA THR A 465 -18.43 21.39 6.50
C THR A 465 -19.66 20.54 6.19
N LEU A 466 -20.79 21.16 5.81
CA LEU A 466 -22.00 20.45 5.40
C LEU A 466 -21.71 19.47 4.27
N ILE A 467 -20.99 19.89 3.23
CA ILE A 467 -20.60 19.00 2.12
C ILE A 467 -19.78 17.82 2.63
N GLY A 468 -18.82 18.08 3.52
CA GLY A 468 -18.03 17.02 4.15
C GLY A 468 -18.90 16.00 4.89
N ILE A 469 -19.89 16.48 5.67
CA ILE A 469 -20.85 15.63 6.37
C ILE A 469 -21.71 14.85 5.37
N VAL A 470 -22.24 15.49 4.34
CA VAL A 470 -23.09 14.88 3.29
C VAL A 470 -22.33 13.79 2.55
N LEU A 471 -21.09 14.04 2.12
CA LEU A 471 -20.21 13.03 1.51
C LEU A 471 -19.98 11.85 2.46
N GLY A 472 -19.71 12.12 3.73
CA GLY A 472 -19.55 11.10 4.76
C GLY A 472 -20.81 10.27 4.98
N LEU A 473 -21.98 10.90 5.08
CA LEU A 473 -23.27 10.25 5.24
C LEU A 473 -23.63 9.40 4.03
N ALA A 474 -23.32 9.85 2.81
CA ALA A 474 -23.56 9.08 1.60
C ALA A 474 -22.74 7.78 1.59
N ILE A 475 -21.44 7.86 1.92
CA ILE A 475 -20.58 6.66 2.08
C ILE A 475 -21.13 5.75 3.18
N TYR A 476 -21.51 6.32 4.33
CA TYR A 476 -21.99 5.59 5.48
C TYR A 476 -23.31 4.85 5.20
N ASN A 477 -24.21 5.45 4.42
CA ASN A 477 -25.50 4.88 4.02
C ASN A 477 -25.45 4.12 2.69
N ASN A 478 -24.27 3.87 2.11
CA ASN A 478 -24.07 3.15 0.85
C ASN A 478 -24.82 3.80 -0.34
N ILE A 479 -24.79 5.13 -0.41
CA ILE A 479 -25.37 5.94 -1.47
C ILE A 479 -24.26 6.49 -2.36
N ILE A 480 -24.32 6.18 -3.65
CA ILE A 480 -23.36 6.65 -4.64
C ILE A 480 -23.77 8.06 -5.08
N LEU A 481 -22.84 9.00 -4.96
CA LEU A 481 -23.01 10.38 -5.42
C LEU A 481 -22.36 10.56 -6.79
N ALA A 482 -23.03 11.29 -7.67
CA ALA A 482 -22.54 11.59 -9.02
C ALA A 482 -21.60 12.81 -9.01
N VAL A 483 -20.44 12.67 -8.36
CA VAL A 483 -19.45 13.76 -8.24
C VAL A 483 -18.11 13.31 -8.79
N ASN A 484 -17.49 14.15 -9.61
CA ASN A 484 -16.21 13.86 -10.25
C ASN A 484 -15.10 14.76 -9.67
N PHE A 485 -14.46 14.31 -8.60
CA PHE A 485 -13.32 15.00 -8.00
C PHE A 485 -11.98 14.45 -8.52
N PRO A 486 -10.93 15.28 -8.63
CA PRO A 486 -9.59 14.79 -8.93
C PRO A 486 -9.02 13.98 -7.76
N MET A 487 -8.09 13.07 -8.04
CA MET A 487 -7.52 12.15 -7.04
C MET A 487 -6.90 12.85 -5.82
N VAL A 488 -6.39 14.07 -6.01
CA VAL A 488 -5.82 14.90 -4.95
C VAL A 488 -6.80 15.22 -3.83
N LEU A 489 -8.12 15.25 -4.09
CA LEU A 489 -9.11 15.41 -3.03
C LEU A 489 -9.05 14.24 -2.05
N TYR A 490 -9.09 13.01 -2.55
CA TYR A 490 -9.09 11.81 -1.72
C TYR A 490 -7.78 11.70 -0.93
N ARG A 491 -6.64 12.09 -1.53
CA ARG A 491 -5.36 12.20 -0.81
C ARG A 491 -5.43 13.21 0.34
N LYS A 492 -6.03 14.39 0.11
CA LYS A 492 -6.25 15.41 1.14
C LYS A 492 -7.17 14.93 2.27
N LEU A 493 -8.26 14.23 1.94
CA LEU A 493 -9.15 13.61 2.94
C LEU A 493 -8.42 12.56 3.81
N MET A 494 -7.38 11.92 3.27
CA MET A 494 -6.51 11.00 4.01
C MET A 494 -5.33 11.69 4.71
N GLY A 495 -5.31 13.02 4.76
CA GLY A 495 -4.31 13.81 5.47
C GLY A 495 -3.00 14.05 4.71
N ARG A 496 -2.97 13.82 3.38
CA ARG A 496 -1.81 14.12 2.53
C ARG A 496 -1.91 15.50 1.88
N LYS A 497 -0.79 16.23 1.78
CA LYS A 497 -0.72 17.47 0.99
C LYS A 497 -0.81 17.16 -0.51
N GLY A 498 -1.24 18.15 -1.28
CA GLY A 498 -1.15 18.07 -2.75
C GLY A 498 0.31 18.24 -3.18
N SER A 499 0.65 17.69 -4.33
CA SER A 499 1.99 17.75 -4.93
C SER A 499 1.91 18.17 -6.39
N PHE A 500 3.07 18.42 -7.00
CA PHE A 500 3.18 18.68 -8.43
C PHE A 500 2.52 17.59 -9.31
N GLU A 501 2.71 16.31 -8.99
CA GLU A 501 2.17 15.20 -9.79
C GLU A 501 0.64 15.12 -9.73
N ASP A 502 0.01 15.69 -8.70
CA ASP A 502 -1.46 15.77 -8.62
C ASP A 502 -2.06 16.72 -9.66
N LEU A 503 -1.26 17.63 -10.23
CA LEU A 503 -1.72 18.55 -11.26
C LEU A 503 -2.06 17.81 -12.56
N VAL A 504 -1.53 16.60 -12.79
CA VAL A 504 -1.86 15.79 -13.98
C VAL A 504 -3.36 15.55 -14.09
N ASP A 505 -4.00 15.23 -12.97
CA ASP A 505 -5.43 14.90 -12.93
C ASP A 505 -6.31 16.14 -12.76
N TRP A 506 -5.78 17.19 -12.12
CA TRP A 506 -6.53 18.42 -11.85
C TRP A 506 -6.43 19.45 -12.97
N ASN A 507 -5.22 19.82 -13.40
CA ASN A 507 -5.00 20.80 -14.47
C ASN A 507 -3.84 20.35 -15.38
N PRO A 508 -4.14 19.52 -16.41
CA PRO A 508 -3.12 18.96 -17.29
C PRO A 508 -2.28 20.01 -18.04
N ILE A 509 -2.89 21.16 -18.36
CA ILE A 509 -2.21 22.26 -19.07
C ILE A 509 -1.17 22.91 -18.17
N LEU A 510 -1.54 23.19 -16.92
CA LEU A 510 -0.62 23.75 -15.93
C LEU A 510 0.50 22.75 -15.65
N TYR A 511 0.17 21.47 -15.45
CA TYR A 511 1.19 20.42 -15.27
C TYR A 511 2.17 20.39 -16.44
N SER A 512 1.69 20.36 -17.68
CA SER A 512 2.57 20.33 -18.86
C SER A 512 3.46 21.57 -18.95
N SER A 513 2.93 22.76 -18.63
CA SER A 513 3.70 24.01 -18.70
C SER A 513 4.81 24.04 -17.64
N LEU A 514 4.48 23.67 -16.40
CA LEU A 514 5.45 23.59 -15.32
C LEU A 514 6.48 22.47 -15.53
N LYS A 515 6.04 21.33 -16.09
CA LYS A 515 6.93 20.23 -16.49
C LYS A 515 7.93 20.65 -17.55
N GLN A 516 7.49 21.38 -18.58
CA GLN A 516 8.38 21.95 -19.59
C GLN A 516 9.41 22.88 -18.98
N MET A 517 9.02 23.72 -18.00
CA MET A 517 9.96 24.58 -17.27
C MET A 517 10.94 23.78 -16.40
N LEU A 518 10.51 22.66 -15.79
CA LEU A 518 11.41 21.77 -15.03
C LEU A 518 12.43 21.07 -15.92
N GLU A 519 11.98 20.53 -17.06
CA GLU A 519 12.80 19.77 -18.00
C GLU A 519 13.67 20.67 -18.89
N PHE A 520 13.52 22.00 -18.81
CA PHE A 520 14.35 22.94 -19.53
C PHE A 520 15.76 23.01 -18.94
N GLU A 521 16.77 22.64 -19.72
CA GLU A 521 18.18 22.55 -19.30
C GLU A 521 19.04 23.74 -19.73
N ASP A 522 18.58 24.56 -20.69
CA ASP A 522 19.38 25.67 -21.21
C ASP A 522 19.50 26.83 -20.19
N ALA A 523 20.62 27.54 -20.25
CA ALA A 523 20.98 28.58 -19.27
C ALA A 523 20.08 29.83 -19.35
N ASP A 524 19.31 29.99 -20.43
CA ASP A 524 18.44 31.13 -20.72
C ASP A 524 16.99 30.94 -20.24
N LEU A 525 16.74 30.04 -19.28
CA LEU A 525 15.41 29.78 -18.70
C LEU A 525 14.68 31.08 -18.30
N GLU A 526 15.40 32.00 -17.66
CA GLU A 526 14.84 33.29 -17.22
C GLU A 526 14.35 34.13 -18.43
N GLU A 527 15.09 34.13 -19.53
CA GLU A 527 14.76 34.88 -20.73
C GLU A 527 13.64 34.21 -21.55
N VAL A 528 13.61 32.87 -21.56
CA VAL A 528 12.61 32.10 -22.31
C VAL A 528 11.24 32.13 -21.64
N PHE A 529 11.19 31.90 -20.32
CA PHE A 529 9.92 31.77 -19.60
C PHE A 529 9.45 33.08 -18.96
N MET A 530 10.37 34.00 -18.63
CA MET A 530 10.10 35.30 -18.00
C MET A 530 9.12 35.20 -16.82
N GLN A 531 9.23 34.13 -16.02
CA GLN A 531 8.39 33.92 -14.85
C GLN A 531 9.06 34.49 -13.58
N THR A 532 8.22 34.85 -12.61
CA THR A 532 8.65 35.30 -11.28
C THR A 532 7.95 34.47 -10.21
N PHE A 533 8.30 34.63 -8.94
CA PHE A 533 7.60 34.00 -7.81
C PHE A 533 6.22 34.63 -7.52
N ARG A 534 5.59 35.26 -8.52
CA ARG A 534 4.24 35.81 -8.45
C ARG A 534 3.36 35.11 -9.47
N ILE A 535 2.27 34.52 -8.98
CA ILE A 535 1.25 33.91 -9.81
C ILE A 535 0.04 34.82 -9.93
N SER A 536 -0.75 34.60 -10.97
CA SER A 536 -2.01 35.29 -11.18
C SER A 536 -3.12 34.30 -11.49
N TYR A 537 -4.28 34.49 -10.87
CA TYR A 537 -5.49 33.73 -11.17
C TYR A 537 -6.69 34.68 -11.29
N GLN A 538 -7.72 34.24 -11.99
CA GLN A 538 -8.95 35.01 -12.16
C GLN A 538 -9.96 34.61 -11.07
N ASP A 539 -10.64 35.60 -10.51
CA ASP A 539 -11.83 35.35 -9.70
C ASP A 539 -13.05 35.03 -10.57
N VAL A 540 -14.16 34.69 -9.94
CA VAL A 540 -15.45 34.42 -10.61
C VAL A 540 -16.02 35.62 -11.39
N PHE A 541 -15.52 36.83 -11.16
CA PHE A 541 -15.91 38.06 -11.86
C PHE A 541 -14.92 38.47 -12.96
N GLY A 542 -13.87 37.66 -13.20
CA GLY A 542 -12.83 37.91 -14.21
C GLY A 542 -11.75 38.90 -13.75
N THR A 543 -11.72 39.28 -12.48
CA THR A 543 -10.67 40.12 -11.91
C THR A 543 -9.39 39.30 -11.74
N ILE A 544 -8.27 39.82 -12.23
CA ILE A 544 -6.96 39.18 -12.07
C ILE A 544 -6.44 39.48 -10.67
N ILE A 545 -6.40 38.45 -9.83
CA ILE A 545 -5.77 38.48 -8.52
C ILE A 545 -4.32 38.03 -8.67
N ASN A 546 -3.42 38.74 -8.01
CA ASN A 546 -2.01 38.40 -7.97
C ASN A 546 -1.62 37.90 -6.58
N TYR A 547 -0.80 36.87 -6.53
CA TYR A 547 -0.32 36.28 -5.30
C TYR A 547 1.18 36.03 -5.38
N ASP A 548 1.92 36.58 -4.42
CA ASP A 548 3.36 36.36 -4.31
C ASP A 548 3.61 35.08 -3.49
N LEU A 549 4.23 34.07 -4.12
CA LEU A 549 4.58 32.78 -3.50
C LEU A 549 5.67 32.93 -2.42
N LYS A 550 6.42 34.02 -2.46
CA LYS A 550 7.46 34.40 -1.50
C LYS A 550 7.46 35.91 -1.32
N ASP A 551 8.06 36.37 -0.23
CA ASP A 551 8.25 37.80 0.01
C ASP A 551 8.91 38.49 -1.19
N LYS A 552 8.21 39.48 -1.76
CA LYS A 552 8.63 40.21 -2.97
C LYS A 552 8.78 39.31 -4.20
N GLY A 553 7.85 38.37 -4.36
CA GLY A 553 7.84 37.38 -5.45
C GLY A 553 7.87 38.02 -6.84
N ASP A 554 7.29 39.21 -6.98
CA ASP A 554 7.30 40.02 -8.21
C ASP A 554 8.71 40.39 -8.73
N LYS A 555 9.71 40.42 -7.84
CA LYS A 555 11.10 40.81 -8.14
C LYS A 555 12.07 39.64 -8.21
N ILE A 556 11.60 38.43 -7.90
CA ILE A 556 12.45 37.24 -7.86
C ILE A 556 12.16 36.46 -9.14
N PRO A 557 13.08 36.48 -10.14
CA PRO A 557 12.91 35.69 -11.35
C PRO A 557 13.07 34.20 -11.05
N VAL A 558 12.37 33.39 -11.84
CA VAL A 558 12.59 31.94 -11.86
C VAL A 558 13.85 31.65 -12.68
N THR A 559 14.79 30.95 -12.07
CA THR A 559 16.11 30.61 -12.62
C THR A 559 16.33 29.10 -12.50
N GLN A 560 17.41 28.59 -13.12
CA GLN A 560 17.75 27.17 -13.03
C GLN A 560 17.97 26.68 -11.59
N GLU A 561 18.46 27.54 -10.69
CA GLU A 561 18.73 27.19 -9.29
C GLU A 561 17.46 27.10 -8.45
N ASN A 562 16.42 27.88 -8.79
CA ASN A 562 15.22 28.04 -7.95
C ASN A 562 13.93 27.47 -8.56
N LYS A 563 13.95 26.98 -9.82
CA LYS A 563 12.78 26.43 -10.52
C LYS A 563 12.03 25.35 -9.75
N TYR A 564 12.76 24.44 -9.08
CA TYR A 564 12.16 23.40 -8.24
C TYR A 564 11.40 23.99 -7.04
N VAL A 565 11.92 25.07 -6.45
CA VAL A 565 11.29 25.76 -5.31
C VAL A 565 10.15 26.67 -5.75
N SER A 566 10.10 27.07 -7.02
CA SER A 566 8.97 27.82 -7.57
C SER A 566 7.76 26.93 -7.85
N ILE A 567 7.98 25.63 -8.09
CA ILE A 567 6.95 24.68 -8.49
C ILE A 567 6.36 23.92 -7.30
N ASN A 568 7.21 23.61 -6.32
CA ASN A 568 6.76 23.13 -5.01
C ASN A 568 6.14 24.28 -4.21
#